data_AF-A0A2H0P0B4-F1
#
_entry.id   AF-A0A2H0P0B4-F1
#
_cell.length_a   1.000
_cell.length_b   1.000
_cell.length_c   1.000
_cell.angle_alpha   90.00
_cell.angle_beta   90.00
_cell.angle_gamma   90.00
#
_symmetry.space_group_name_H-M   'P 1'
#
loop_
_entity.id
_entity.type
_entity.pdbx_description
1 polymer ?
#
loop_
_entity_poly.entity_id
_entity_poly.type
_entity_poly.pdbx_seq_one_letter_code
_entity_poly.pdbx_strand_id
1 'polypeptide(L)'
;MILPAALLLALAAPAQAAIVQVAIVRQAASVKISPEGKVSVAQPGVKTKPLEWKGELTLKPREGGLRLATLRLKTETRLIPVSGARIRVGGNYYRGALILRLDPGQTLTIVEEASIEEYLEGVLPHEMNPEWPLEALKAQAVVARTFTYANLGKFHKDGFDLTSDTRSQVYKGMTDVNENVRAAVRQTRGEVLGWKGKLLRVYYHACCGGATTDAGAAWGGEGEIPRPLRGVRDPWCA
;
A
#
# COMPACT_ATOMS: atom_id res chain seq x y z
N MET A 1 -27.79 30.26 19.56
CA MET A 1 -28.01 29.23 18.52
C MET A 1 -26.72 28.42 18.41
N ILE A 2 -26.62 27.31 19.13
CA ILE A 2 -25.40 26.50 19.24
C ILE A 2 -25.29 25.70 17.93
N LEU A 3 -24.29 26.01 17.08
CA LEU A 3 -23.98 25.12 15.96
C LEU A 3 -23.67 23.73 16.52
N PRO A 4 -24.25 22.64 15.98
CA PRO A 4 -23.87 21.31 16.41
C PRO A 4 -22.38 21.15 16.13
N ALA A 5 -21.63 20.73 17.15
CA ALA A 5 -20.21 20.41 17.01
C ALA A 5 -20.08 19.40 15.86
N ALA A 6 -19.52 19.83 14.73
CA ALA A 6 -19.18 18.92 13.66
C ALA A 6 -18.26 17.85 14.26
N LEU A 7 -18.70 16.60 14.21
CA LEU A 7 -18.09 15.49 14.93
C LEU A 7 -17.13 14.77 13.98
N LEU A 8 -15.88 14.61 14.42
CA LEU A 8 -14.96 13.64 13.83
C LEU A 8 -15.52 12.26 14.19
N LEU A 9 -15.86 11.47 13.19
CA LEU A 9 -16.43 10.14 13.37
C LEU A 9 -15.56 9.12 12.66
N ALA A 10 -15.36 7.98 13.30
CA ALA A 10 -14.98 6.76 12.60
C ALA A 10 -16.16 6.36 11.71
N LEU A 11 -15.94 6.38 10.39
CA LEU A 11 -16.91 5.86 9.44
C LEU A 11 -16.55 4.41 9.10
N ALA A 12 -17.57 3.61 8.77
CA ALA A 12 -17.34 2.32 8.13
C ALA A 12 -17.04 2.55 6.64
N ALA A 13 -15.90 2.03 6.17
CA ALA A 13 -15.59 1.97 4.74
C ALA A 13 -16.64 1.10 3.99
N PRO A 14 -16.85 1.32 2.67
CA PRO A 14 -17.80 0.51 1.90
C PRO A 14 -17.51 -1.00 2.03
N ALA A 15 -18.57 -1.80 2.14
CA ALA A 15 -18.52 -3.22 2.52
C ALA A 15 -17.86 -4.16 1.48
N GLN A 16 -17.53 -3.66 0.28
CA GLN A 16 -16.80 -4.44 -0.72
C GLN A 16 -15.33 -4.56 -0.31
N ALA A 17 -14.76 -5.77 -0.38
CA ALA A 17 -13.33 -5.98 -0.17
C ALA A 17 -12.54 -5.21 -1.23
N ALA A 18 -12.19 -3.95 -0.93
CA ALA A 18 -11.43 -3.11 -1.82
C ALA A 18 -10.02 -3.69 -1.97
N ILE A 19 -9.67 -3.97 -3.22
CA ILE A 19 -8.31 -4.31 -3.63
C ILE A 19 -7.59 -3.00 -3.93
N VAL A 20 -6.36 -2.89 -3.46
CA VAL A 20 -5.46 -1.80 -3.81
C VAL A 20 -4.36 -2.34 -4.72
N GLN A 21 -4.08 -1.61 -5.79
CA GLN A 21 -2.99 -1.89 -6.72
C GLN A 21 -1.78 -1.03 -6.36
N VAL A 22 -0.71 -1.64 -5.87
CA VAL A 22 0.47 -0.91 -5.39
C VAL A 22 1.68 -1.21 -6.28
N ALA A 23 2.24 -0.19 -6.91
CA ALA A 23 3.50 -0.33 -7.63
C ALA A 23 4.65 -0.53 -6.64
N ILE A 24 5.14 -1.77 -6.56
CA ILE A 24 6.25 -2.20 -5.68
C ILE A 24 7.61 -2.09 -6.36
N VAL A 25 7.63 -2.07 -7.69
CA VAL A 25 8.82 -1.80 -8.52
C VAL A 25 8.36 -0.98 -9.71
N ARG A 26 9.09 0.07 -10.08
CA ARG A 26 8.73 0.95 -11.20
C ARG A 26 9.91 1.13 -12.16
N GLN A 27 9.62 1.06 -13.46
CA GLN A 27 10.53 1.41 -14.55
C GLN A 27 11.95 0.79 -14.40
N ALA A 28 12.02 -0.45 -13.92
CA ALA A 28 13.28 -1.13 -13.65
C ALA A 28 13.83 -1.81 -14.91
N ALA A 29 15.16 -1.79 -15.08
CA ALA A 29 15.83 -2.56 -16.13
C ALA A 29 15.84 -4.07 -15.83
N SER A 30 15.80 -4.44 -14.55
CA SER A 30 15.66 -5.83 -14.10
C SER A 30 15.29 -5.89 -12.63
N VAL A 31 14.70 -7.00 -12.19
CA VAL A 31 14.43 -7.26 -10.78
C VAL A 31 14.60 -8.75 -10.48
N LYS A 32 15.06 -9.06 -9.29
CA LYS A 32 15.18 -10.44 -8.83
C LYS A 32 13.92 -10.88 -8.10
N ILE A 33 13.41 -12.06 -8.46
CA ILE A 33 12.24 -12.66 -7.83
C ILE A 33 12.48 -14.12 -7.47
N SER A 34 11.94 -14.57 -6.34
CA SER A 34 12.01 -15.96 -5.87
C SER A 34 10.65 -16.38 -5.31
N PRO A 35 10.14 -17.58 -5.59
CA PRO A 35 8.90 -18.07 -5.00
C PRO A 35 9.21 -18.76 -3.68
N GLU A 36 8.30 -18.60 -2.72
CA GLU A 36 8.25 -19.41 -1.50
C GLU A 36 6.88 -20.09 -1.46
N GLY A 37 6.82 -21.29 -2.02
CA GLY A 37 5.59 -22.05 -2.23
C GLY A 37 5.15 -22.07 -3.69
N LYS A 38 3.91 -22.48 -3.92
CA LYS A 38 3.34 -22.68 -5.26
C LYS A 38 2.87 -21.34 -5.85
N VAL A 39 3.15 -21.13 -7.13
CA VAL A 39 2.71 -19.95 -7.88
C VAL A 39 1.97 -20.41 -9.13
N SER A 40 0.88 -19.73 -9.47
CA SER A 40 0.22 -19.86 -10.77
C SER A 40 0.53 -18.65 -11.64
N VAL A 41 0.55 -18.84 -12.96
CA VAL A 41 0.73 -17.77 -13.93
C VAL A 41 -0.54 -17.62 -14.76
N ALA A 42 -1.02 -16.38 -14.87
CA ALA A 42 -2.13 -16.00 -15.74
C ALA A 42 -1.66 -14.95 -16.75
N GLN A 43 -2.03 -15.12 -18.01
CA GLN A 43 -1.64 -14.25 -19.11
C GLN A 43 -2.82 -14.03 -20.07
N PRO A 44 -2.92 -12.88 -20.75
CA PRO A 44 -4.03 -12.61 -21.66
C PRO A 44 -4.19 -13.71 -22.73
N GLY A 45 -5.40 -14.26 -22.85
CA GLY A 45 -5.73 -15.31 -23.82
C GLY A 45 -5.09 -16.68 -23.54
N VAL A 46 -4.54 -16.91 -22.34
CA VAL A 46 -3.93 -18.19 -21.94
C VAL A 46 -4.60 -18.68 -20.65
N LYS A 47 -4.98 -19.95 -20.61
CA LYS A 47 -5.51 -20.58 -19.39
C LYS A 47 -4.48 -20.49 -18.26
N THR A 48 -4.92 -20.05 -17.08
CA THR A 48 -4.10 -20.04 -15.87
C THR A 48 -3.54 -21.43 -15.60
N LYS A 49 -2.25 -21.51 -15.30
CA LYS A 49 -1.55 -22.77 -15.04
C LYS A 49 -0.53 -22.62 -13.92
N PRO A 50 -0.15 -23.71 -13.24
CA PRO A 50 0.98 -23.69 -12.31
C PRO A 50 2.26 -23.22 -13.02
N LEU A 51 3.07 -22.43 -12.30
CA LEU A 51 4.40 -22.03 -12.71
C LEU A 51 5.38 -22.37 -11.59
N GLU A 52 6.28 -23.31 -11.87
CA GLU A 52 7.25 -23.77 -10.90
C GLU A 52 8.64 -23.28 -11.27
N TRP A 53 9.31 -22.68 -10.29
CA TRP A 53 10.75 -22.43 -10.33
C TRP A 53 11.29 -22.44 -8.89
N LYS A 54 12.61 -22.60 -8.74
CA LYS A 54 13.27 -22.58 -7.43
C LYS A 54 14.36 -21.53 -7.44
N GLY A 55 14.58 -20.94 -6.27
CA GLY A 55 15.59 -19.93 -6.04
C GLY A 55 15.31 -18.60 -6.73
N GLU A 56 16.30 -17.72 -6.63
CA GLU A 56 16.21 -16.36 -7.14
C GLU A 56 16.50 -16.31 -8.64
N LEU A 57 15.51 -15.87 -9.42
CA LEU A 57 15.64 -15.64 -10.85
C LEU A 57 15.51 -14.16 -11.18
N THR A 58 16.18 -13.75 -12.25
CA THR A 58 16.11 -12.37 -12.73
C THR A 58 14.99 -12.23 -13.76
N LEU A 59 14.04 -11.35 -13.45
CA LEU A 59 13.01 -10.86 -14.35
C LEU A 59 13.52 -9.62 -15.09
N LYS A 60 13.43 -9.64 -16.41
CA LYS A 60 13.88 -8.56 -17.30
C LYS A 60 12.85 -8.26 -18.38
N PRO A 61 12.74 -7.00 -18.82
CA PRO A 61 12.01 -6.65 -20.03
C PRO A 61 12.73 -7.26 -21.25
N ARG A 62 11.96 -7.65 -22.27
CA ARG A 62 12.45 -8.08 -23.58
C ARG A 62 11.57 -7.54 -24.70
N GLU A 63 12.04 -7.57 -25.94
CA GLU A 63 11.19 -7.20 -27.08
C GLU A 63 9.92 -8.06 -27.11
N GLY A 64 8.76 -7.40 -27.14
CA GLY A 64 7.44 -8.03 -27.15
C GLY A 64 7.02 -8.73 -25.85
N GLY A 65 7.70 -8.52 -24.72
CA GLY A 65 7.24 -9.08 -23.44
C GLY A 65 8.24 -9.01 -22.30
N LEU A 66 8.19 -10.01 -21.43
CA LEU A 66 9.05 -10.15 -20.26
C LEU A 66 9.82 -11.48 -20.33
N ARG A 67 10.91 -11.57 -19.56
CA ARG A 67 11.72 -12.78 -19.45
C ARG A 67 12.07 -13.06 -17.99
N LEU A 68 11.70 -14.24 -17.52
CA LEU A 68 12.13 -14.76 -16.22
C LEU A 68 13.12 -15.90 -16.46
N ALA A 69 14.42 -15.61 -16.37
CA ALA A 69 15.49 -16.52 -16.80
C ALA A 69 15.32 -17.02 -18.25
N THR A 70 14.92 -18.27 -18.46
CA THR A 70 14.64 -18.88 -19.78
C THR A 70 13.17 -18.78 -20.18
N LEU A 71 12.27 -18.50 -19.24
CA LEU A 71 10.84 -18.40 -19.49
C LEU A 71 10.48 -17.09 -20.18
N ARG A 72 9.78 -17.19 -21.31
CA ARG A 72 9.20 -16.04 -22.02
C ARG A 72 7.80 -15.77 -21.48
N LEU A 73 7.58 -14.54 -21.05
CA LEU A 73 6.32 -14.03 -20.54
C LEU A 73 5.78 -12.95 -21.51
N LYS A 74 4.46 -12.77 -21.56
CA LYS A 74 3.79 -11.71 -22.31
C LYS A 74 4.04 -10.35 -21.65
N THR A 75 3.69 -9.28 -22.35
CA THR A 75 3.83 -7.88 -21.89
C THR A 75 3.13 -7.61 -20.56
N GLU A 76 2.02 -8.30 -20.31
CA GLU A 76 1.36 -8.34 -19.01
C GLU A 76 1.24 -9.79 -18.56
N THR A 77 1.69 -10.08 -17.34
CA THR A 77 1.67 -11.42 -16.75
C THR A 77 1.40 -11.33 -15.27
N ARG A 78 0.41 -12.08 -14.78
CA ARG A 78 0.07 -12.14 -13.36
C ARG A 78 0.65 -13.39 -12.72
N LEU A 79 1.45 -13.21 -11.67
CA LEU A 79 1.92 -14.29 -10.80
C LEU A 79 1.02 -14.33 -9.56
N ILE A 80 0.43 -15.49 -9.28
CA ILE A 80 -0.57 -15.67 -8.24
C ILE A 80 -0.02 -16.68 -7.22
N PRO A 81 0.45 -16.24 -6.05
CA PRO A 81 0.81 -17.14 -4.96
C PRO A 81 -0.41 -17.99 -4.54
N VAL A 82 -0.20 -19.28 -4.28
CA VAL A 82 -1.27 -20.24 -3.92
C VAL A 82 -1.12 -20.69 -2.48
N SER A 83 -2.23 -20.71 -1.72
CA SER A 83 -2.32 -21.32 -0.38
C SER A 83 -1.20 -20.91 0.59
N GLY A 84 -1.11 -19.62 0.92
CA GLY A 84 -0.11 -19.10 1.86
C GLY A 84 1.29 -18.95 1.29
N ALA A 85 1.50 -19.29 0.01
CA ALA A 85 2.74 -18.97 -0.69
C ALA A 85 2.95 -17.46 -0.80
N ARG A 86 4.20 -17.07 -1.05
CA ARG A 86 4.61 -15.68 -1.29
C ARG A 86 5.69 -15.62 -2.34
N ILE A 87 5.89 -14.44 -2.93
CA ILE A 87 6.96 -14.17 -3.88
C ILE A 87 7.85 -13.11 -3.25
N ARG A 88 9.14 -13.41 -3.12
CA ARG A 88 10.15 -12.44 -2.78
C ARG A 88 10.47 -11.62 -4.02
N VAL A 89 10.37 -10.29 -3.93
CA VAL A 89 10.82 -9.36 -4.97
C VAL A 89 11.88 -8.44 -4.36
N GLY A 90 13.12 -8.58 -4.81
CA GLY A 90 14.28 -7.96 -4.16
C GLY A 90 14.41 -8.43 -2.70
N GLY A 91 14.31 -7.48 -1.76
CA GLY A 91 14.40 -7.75 -0.33
C GLY A 91 13.08 -8.10 0.37
N ASN A 92 11.94 -7.94 -0.30
CA ASN A 92 10.63 -7.94 0.35
C ASN A 92 9.76 -9.12 -0.09
N TYR A 93 8.81 -9.52 0.76
CA TYR A 93 7.92 -10.66 0.51
C TYR A 93 6.48 -10.22 0.24
N TYR A 94 5.87 -10.76 -0.80
CA TYR A 94 4.54 -10.35 -1.24
C TYR A 94 3.62 -11.57 -1.38
N ARG A 95 2.41 -11.46 -0.84
CA ARG A 95 1.40 -12.54 -0.86
C ARG A 95 0.29 -12.29 -1.88
N GLY A 96 0.12 -11.02 -2.27
CA GLY A 96 -0.83 -10.62 -3.29
C GLY A 96 -0.43 -11.13 -4.67
N ALA A 97 -1.36 -11.01 -5.61
CA ALA A 97 -1.03 -11.31 -7.00
C ALA A 97 -0.10 -10.22 -7.55
N LEU A 98 0.98 -10.61 -8.20
CA LEU A 98 1.92 -9.68 -8.81
C LEU A 98 1.64 -9.54 -10.30
N ILE A 99 1.24 -8.36 -10.74
CA ILE A 99 1.13 -7.99 -12.15
C ILE A 99 2.50 -7.49 -12.61
N LEU A 100 3.13 -8.26 -13.48
CA LEU A 100 4.36 -7.91 -14.16
C LEU A 100 4.01 -7.22 -15.47
N ARG A 101 4.49 -5.99 -15.67
CA ARG A 101 4.18 -5.19 -16.85
C ARG A 101 5.43 -4.69 -17.55
N LEU A 102 5.51 -4.93 -18.85
CA LEU A 102 6.43 -4.23 -19.74
C LEU A 102 5.93 -2.82 -19.99
N ASP A 103 6.71 -1.82 -19.58
CA ASP A 103 6.42 -0.41 -19.81
C ASP A 103 7.01 0.08 -21.15
N PRO A 104 6.52 1.23 -21.67
CA PRO A 104 7.21 1.95 -22.73
C PRO A 104 8.68 2.22 -22.36
N GLY A 105 9.58 2.15 -23.35
CA GLY A 105 11.02 2.33 -23.12
C GLY A 105 11.74 1.08 -22.62
N GLN A 106 11.15 -0.11 -22.79
CA GLN A 106 11.78 -1.40 -22.48
C GLN A 106 12.16 -1.52 -20.98
N THR A 107 11.29 -1.02 -20.10
CA THR A 107 11.42 -1.13 -18.64
C THR A 107 10.31 -2.00 -18.04
N LEU A 108 10.44 -2.37 -16.77
CA LEU A 108 9.51 -3.25 -16.06
C LEU A 108 8.93 -2.54 -14.83
N THR A 109 7.61 -2.63 -14.68
CA THR A 109 6.89 -2.30 -13.45
C THR A 109 6.27 -3.58 -12.87
N ILE A 110 6.32 -3.71 -11.54
CA ILE A 110 5.60 -4.75 -10.81
C ILE A 110 4.59 -4.07 -9.89
N VAL A 111 3.33 -4.49 -10.02
CA VAL A 111 2.21 -4.05 -9.19
C VAL A 111 1.74 -5.24 -8.36
N GLU A 112 1.60 -5.08 -7.05
CA GLU A 112 0.91 -6.04 -6.21
C GLU A 112 -0.57 -5.66 -6.07
N GLU A 113 -1.44 -6.66 -6.19
CA GLU A 113 -2.83 -6.57 -5.81
C GLU A 113 -3.03 -7.22 -4.44
N ALA A 114 -3.38 -6.40 -3.45
CA ALA A 114 -3.64 -6.84 -2.08
C ALA A 114 -4.98 -6.29 -1.60
N SER A 115 -5.62 -6.98 -0.66
CA SER A 115 -6.72 -6.31 0.07
C SER A 115 -6.16 -5.17 0.91
N ILE A 116 -6.96 -4.14 1.17
CA ILE A 116 -6.50 -2.99 1.95
C ILE A 116 -5.96 -3.40 3.32
N GLU A 117 -6.59 -4.34 4.02
CA GLU A 117 -6.10 -4.80 5.33
C GLU A 117 -4.71 -5.45 5.22
N GLU A 118 -4.49 -6.25 4.18
CA GLU A 118 -3.19 -6.88 3.95
C GLU A 118 -2.10 -5.89 3.53
N TYR A 119 -2.48 -4.85 2.78
CA TYR A 119 -1.61 -3.73 2.46
C TYR A 119 -1.20 -2.97 3.72
N LEU A 120 -2.14 -2.68 4.62
CA LEU A 120 -1.88 -1.95 5.87
C LEU A 120 -0.94 -2.70 6.80
N GLU A 121 -1.06 -4.03 6.90
CA GLU A 121 -0.09 -4.86 7.63
C GLU A 121 1.35 -4.61 7.15
N GLY A 122 1.54 -4.37 5.83
CA GLY A 122 2.85 -4.10 5.25
C GLY A 122 3.29 -2.64 5.24
N VAL A 123 2.40 -1.72 5.57
CA VAL A 123 2.70 -0.28 5.74
C VAL A 123 3.19 -0.02 7.15
N LEU A 124 2.46 -0.52 8.15
CA LEU A 124 2.65 -0.16 9.55
C LEU A 124 4.10 -0.31 10.05
N PRO A 125 4.79 -1.44 9.84
CA PRO A 125 6.16 -1.63 10.34
C PRO A 125 7.19 -0.65 9.75
N HIS A 126 6.86 -0.01 8.63
CA HIS A 126 7.75 0.88 7.90
C HIS A 126 7.39 2.36 8.05
N GLU A 127 6.24 2.67 8.64
CA GLU A 127 5.81 4.03 8.99
C GLU A 127 5.88 4.29 10.50
N MET A 128 5.87 3.24 11.32
CA MET A 128 6.07 3.33 12.76
C MET A 128 6.75 2.08 13.31
N ASN A 129 7.34 2.18 14.51
CA ASN A 129 7.95 1.02 15.15
C ASN A 129 6.85 -0.01 15.53
N PRO A 130 6.96 -1.28 15.06
CA PRO A 130 5.94 -2.31 15.29
C PRO A 130 5.86 -2.79 16.75
N GLU A 131 6.81 -2.39 17.59
CA GLU A 131 6.86 -2.68 19.04
C GLU A 131 6.24 -1.55 19.90
N TRP A 132 5.75 -0.48 19.28
CA TRP A 132 5.03 0.57 20.00
C TRP A 132 3.70 0.09 20.59
N PRO A 133 3.14 0.82 21.57
CA PRO A 133 1.86 0.45 22.19
C PRO A 133 0.77 0.17 21.15
N LEU A 134 -0.04 -0.87 21.41
CA LEU A 134 -1.09 -1.31 20.49
C LEU A 134 -2.04 -0.18 20.07
N GLU A 135 -2.40 0.71 20.98
CA GLU A 135 -3.28 1.85 20.67
C GLU A 135 -2.64 2.86 19.71
N ALA A 136 -1.31 3.03 19.75
CA ALA A 136 -0.59 3.84 18.76
C ALA A 136 -0.61 3.16 17.38
N LEU A 137 -0.40 1.84 17.33
CA LEU A 137 -0.49 1.06 16.09
C LEU A 137 -1.91 1.10 15.50
N LYS A 138 -2.95 1.04 16.34
CA LYS A 138 -4.35 1.19 15.91
C LYS A 138 -4.62 2.58 15.32
N ALA A 139 -4.15 3.63 15.97
CA ALA A 139 -4.28 5.00 15.45
C ALA A 139 -3.61 5.12 14.06
N GLN A 140 -2.39 4.59 13.91
CA GLN A 140 -1.71 4.56 12.61
C GLN A 140 -2.47 3.72 11.58
N ALA A 141 -3.02 2.56 11.95
CA ALA A 141 -3.82 1.74 11.03
C ALA A 141 -5.03 2.50 10.49
N VAL A 142 -5.77 3.22 11.34
CA VAL A 142 -6.92 4.04 10.93
C VAL A 142 -6.48 5.18 10.02
N VAL A 143 -5.40 5.89 10.36
CA VAL A 143 -4.86 6.98 9.53
C VAL A 143 -4.38 6.45 8.18
N ALA A 144 -3.57 5.39 8.15
CA ALA A 144 -3.05 4.77 6.93
C ALA A 144 -4.19 4.23 6.05
N ARG A 145 -5.24 3.62 6.64
CA ARG A 145 -6.44 3.18 5.91
C ARG A 145 -7.17 4.34 5.28
N THR A 146 -7.36 5.42 6.04
CA THR A 146 -8.00 6.65 5.56
C THR A 146 -7.21 7.24 4.39
N PHE A 147 -5.88 7.29 4.51
CA PHE A 147 -5.00 7.73 3.42
C PHE A 147 -5.20 6.86 2.18
N THR A 148 -5.18 5.54 2.33
CA THR A 148 -5.37 4.59 1.21
C THR A 148 -6.66 4.89 0.46
N TYR A 149 -7.81 4.93 1.16
CA TYR A 149 -9.10 5.20 0.53
C TYR A 149 -9.16 6.59 -0.12
N ALA A 150 -8.53 7.61 0.48
CA ALA A 150 -8.52 8.97 -0.06
C ALA A 150 -7.63 9.11 -1.30
N ASN A 151 -6.73 8.16 -1.55
CA ASN A 151 -5.74 8.20 -2.64
C ASN A 151 -5.88 7.04 -3.63
N LEU A 152 -6.93 6.21 -3.56
CA LEU A 152 -7.20 5.21 -4.61
C LEU A 152 -7.31 5.90 -5.98
N GLY A 153 -6.73 5.30 -7.01
CA GLY A 153 -6.66 5.88 -8.35
C GLY A 153 -5.71 7.09 -8.52
N LYS A 154 -4.91 7.45 -7.50
CA LYS A 154 -3.94 8.57 -7.59
C LYS A 154 -2.98 8.42 -8.77
N PHE A 155 -2.60 7.19 -9.09
CA PHE A 155 -1.73 6.87 -10.23
C PHE A 155 -2.46 6.09 -11.34
N HIS A 156 -3.78 6.25 -11.51
CA HIS A 156 -4.56 5.47 -12.50
C HIS A 156 -4.00 5.59 -13.93
N LYS A 157 -3.43 6.74 -14.30
CA LYS A 157 -2.79 6.96 -15.62
C LYS A 157 -1.57 6.06 -15.81
N ASP A 158 -0.91 5.69 -14.73
CA ASP A 158 0.23 4.76 -14.70
C ASP A 158 -0.22 3.31 -14.50
N GLY A 159 -1.52 3.04 -14.33
CA GLY A 159 -2.12 1.71 -14.21
C GLY A 159 -2.02 1.05 -12.83
N PHE A 160 -1.96 1.83 -11.75
CA PHE A 160 -2.03 1.37 -10.36
C PHE A 160 -2.59 2.47 -9.45
N ASP A 161 -2.94 2.15 -8.21
CA ASP A 161 -3.51 3.11 -7.25
C ASP A 161 -2.44 3.92 -6.52
N LEU A 162 -1.45 3.23 -5.96
CA LEU A 162 -0.45 3.77 -5.04
C LEU A 162 0.97 3.28 -5.38
N THR A 163 1.98 3.93 -4.80
CA THR A 163 3.39 3.51 -4.83
C THR A 163 3.82 2.95 -3.47
N SER A 164 4.86 2.12 -3.45
CA SER A 164 5.39 1.54 -2.21
C SER A 164 6.41 2.42 -1.47
N ASP A 165 6.39 3.73 -1.71
CA ASP A 165 7.36 4.71 -1.19
C ASP A 165 6.68 6.00 -0.73
N THR A 166 7.48 7.00 -0.35
CA THR A 166 7.03 8.28 0.23
C THR A 166 6.09 9.11 -0.65
N ARG A 167 5.92 8.77 -1.94
CA ARG A 167 4.89 9.40 -2.78
C ARG A 167 3.48 8.94 -2.38
N SER A 168 3.38 7.80 -1.69
CA SER A 168 2.17 7.29 -1.06
C SER A 168 2.48 6.97 0.41
N GLN A 169 2.77 5.69 0.72
CA GLN A 169 3.19 5.22 2.04
C GLN A 169 4.28 4.18 1.82
N VAL A 170 5.24 4.08 2.74
CA VAL A 170 6.29 3.06 2.66
C VAL A 170 5.64 1.69 2.85
N TYR A 171 5.72 0.85 1.83
CA TYR A 171 5.10 -0.47 1.81
C TYR A 171 6.12 -1.53 1.41
N LYS A 172 6.26 -2.59 2.21
CA LYS A 172 7.21 -3.68 1.94
C LYS A 172 6.58 -5.07 2.02
N GLY A 173 5.30 -5.18 1.71
CA GLY A 173 4.58 -6.44 1.75
C GLY A 173 4.55 -7.05 3.16
N MET A 174 4.92 -8.31 3.29
CA MET A 174 4.90 -9.06 4.55
C MET A 174 6.22 -8.97 5.35
N THR A 175 7.17 -8.13 4.93
CA THR A 175 8.44 -7.94 5.63
C THR A 175 8.20 -7.19 6.95
N ASP A 176 8.75 -7.72 8.05
CA ASP A 176 8.72 -7.14 9.40
C ASP A 176 7.32 -7.05 10.06
N VAL A 177 6.34 -7.81 9.54
CA VAL A 177 4.99 -7.88 10.11
C VAL A 177 4.95 -8.79 11.34
N ASN A 178 4.75 -8.23 12.53
CA ASN A 178 4.55 -8.95 13.79
C ASN A 178 3.04 -9.11 14.15
N GLU A 179 2.70 -9.85 15.21
CA GLU A 179 1.30 -10.03 15.64
C GLU A 179 0.69 -8.73 16.17
N ASN A 180 1.48 -7.81 16.73
CA ASN A 180 0.98 -6.54 17.25
C ASN A 180 0.40 -5.67 16.13
N VAL A 181 1.10 -5.62 14.99
CA VAL A 181 0.64 -4.98 13.74
C VAL A 181 -0.62 -5.66 13.21
N ARG A 182 -0.63 -6.99 13.13
CA ARG A 182 -1.83 -7.74 12.70
C ARG A 182 -3.03 -7.46 13.59
N ALA A 183 -2.81 -7.40 14.91
CA ALA A 183 -3.85 -7.10 15.89
C ALA A 183 -4.38 -5.67 15.72
N ALA A 184 -3.52 -4.68 15.51
CA ALA A 184 -3.91 -3.29 15.28
C ALA A 184 -4.78 -3.13 14.02
N VAL A 185 -4.35 -3.71 12.90
CA VAL A 185 -5.10 -3.68 11.64
C VAL A 185 -6.44 -4.39 11.79
N ARG A 186 -6.43 -5.61 12.36
CA ARG A 186 -7.63 -6.43 12.59
C ARG A 186 -8.65 -5.75 13.50
N GLN A 187 -8.21 -5.15 14.60
CA GLN A 187 -9.11 -4.52 15.59
C GLN A 187 -9.68 -3.18 15.11
N THR A 188 -9.10 -2.58 14.07
CA THR A 188 -9.58 -1.33 13.46
C THR A 188 -10.14 -1.55 12.06
N ARG A 189 -10.48 -2.80 11.72
CA ARG A 189 -10.86 -3.18 10.35
C ARG A 189 -12.02 -2.32 9.85
N GLY A 190 -11.80 -1.64 8.73
CA GLY A 190 -12.80 -0.78 8.10
C GLY A 190 -13.02 0.58 8.76
N GLU A 191 -12.33 0.90 9.87
CA GLU A 191 -12.40 2.22 10.50
C GLU A 191 -11.57 3.24 9.71
N VAL A 192 -12.22 4.35 9.36
CA VAL A 192 -11.60 5.48 8.66
C VAL A 192 -12.03 6.81 9.28
N LEU A 193 -11.20 7.84 9.13
CA LEU A 193 -11.49 9.19 9.63
C LEU A 193 -12.37 9.94 8.62
N GLY A 194 -13.56 10.35 9.07
CA GLY A 194 -14.48 11.17 8.31
C GLY A 194 -14.74 12.54 8.95
N TRP A 195 -14.91 13.57 8.13
CA TRP A 195 -15.33 14.90 8.55
C TRP A 195 -16.46 15.42 7.67
N LYS A 196 -17.57 15.86 8.30
CA LYS A 196 -18.78 16.35 7.61
C LYS A 196 -19.28 15.37 6.53
N GLY A 197 -19.31 14.07 6.85
CA GLY A 197 -19.79 13.01 5.96
C GLY A 197 -18.86 12.67 4.79
N LYS A 198 -17.65 13.23 4.75
CA LYS A 198 -16.63 12.94 3.72
C LYS A 198 -15.41 12.31 4.36
N LEU A 199 -14.72 11.45 3.60
CA LEU A 199 -13.44 10.92 4.01
C LEU A 199 -12.43 12.07 4.18
N LEU A 200 -11.69 12.07 5.29
CA LEU A 200 -10.72 13.11 5.58
C LEU A 200 -9.44 12.89 4.77
N ARG A 201 -8.86 13.96 4.22
CA ARG A 201 -7.49 13.92 3.67
C ARG A 201 -6.51 14.02 4.83
N VAL A 202 -5.87 12.89 5.15
CA VAL A 202 -5.02 12.75 6.34
C VAL A 202 -3.54 12.80 6.01
N TYR A 203 -2.75 13.21 6.98
CA TYR A 203 -1.29 13.28 6.93
C TYR A 203 -0.74 12.83 8.27
N TYR A 204 0.46 12.26 8.27
CA TYR A 204 1.20 11.90 9.46
C TYR A 204 2.70 12.11 9.21
N HIS A 205 3.47 12.24 10.28
CA HIS A 205 4.91 12.50 10.24
C HIS A 205 5.55 12.03 11.55
N ALA A 206 6.87 11.81 11.53
CA ALA A 206 7.57 11.15 12.64
C ALA A 206 7.74 12.02 13.89
N CYS A 207 7.97 13.33 13.74
CA CYS A 207 8.20 14.24 14.85
C CYS A 207 7.73 15.66 14.52
N CYS A 208 6.91 16.26 15.38
CA CYS A 208 6.36 17.60 15.19
C CYS A 208 7.13 18.70 15.94
N GLY A 209 8.11 18.35 16.79
CA GLY A 209 8.89 19.34 17.55
C GLY A 209 8.07 20.13 18.58
N GLY A 210 7.09 19.49 19.20
CA GLY A 210 6.27 20.06 20.29
C GLY A 210 4.90 20.63 19.87
N ALA A 211 4.65 20.82 18.56
CA ALA A 211 3.32 21.13 18.05
C ALA A 211 3.17 20.73 16.58
N THR A 212 1.98 20.28 16.19
CA THR A 212 1.64 20.09 14.77
C THR A 212 1.25 21.41 14.12
N THR A 213 1.33 21.48 12.79
CA THR A 213 0.96 22.66 12.02
C THR A 213 -0.40 22.49 11.34
N ASP A 214 -1.03 23.61 11.00
CA ASP A 214 -2.21 23.65 10.15
C ASP A 214 -1.90 23.06 8.77
N ALA A 215 -2.77 22.16 8.27
CA ALA A 215 -2.53 21.52 6.97
C ALA A 215 -2.43 22.52 5.81
N GLY A 216 -3.17 23.63 5.87
CA GLY A 216 -3.10 24.71 4.88
C GLY A 216 -1.77 25.47 4.91
N ALA A 217 -1.11 25.56 6.06
CA ALA A 217 0.22 26.16 6.17
C ALA A 217 1.30 25.25 5.56
N ALA A 218 1.13 23.92 5.66
CA ALA A 218 2.10 22.96 5.12
C ALA A 218 1.97 22.74 3.61
N TRP A 219 0.75 22.66 3.08
CA TRP A 219 0.49 22.20 1.71
C TRP A 219 -0.27 23.21 0.84
N GLY A 220 -0.57 24.39 1.38
CA GLY A 220 -1.47 25.35 0.75
C GLY A 220 -2.92 24.84 0.68
N GLY A 221 -3.77 25.61 0.00
CA GLY A 221 -5.18 25.31 -0.21
C GLY A 221 -6.05 26.54 -0.09
N GLU A 222 -7.16 26.56 -0.83
CA GLU A 222 -8.17 27.61 -0.74
C GLU A 222 -9.29 27.17 0.22
N GLY A 223 -9.73 28.10 1.07
CA GLY A 223 -10.87 27.90 1.98
C GLY A 223 -10.50 27.54 3.42
N GLU A 224 -11.53 27.22 4.21
CA GLU A 224 -11.40 26.96 5.64
C GLU A 224 -10.74 25.60 5.90
N ILE A 225 -9.65 25.60 6.68
CA ILE A 225 -8.98 24.37 7.13
C ILE A 225 -9.95 23.58 8.03
N PRO A 226 -10.25 22.31 7.71
CA PRO A 226 -11.06 21.46 8.57
C PRO A 226 -10.50 21.42 9.99
N ARG A 227 -11.36 21.54 11.01
CA ARG A 227 -10.96 21.51 12.42
C ARG A 227 -10.02 20.34 12.78
N PRO A 228 -10.23 19.10 12.28
CA PRO A 228 -9.33 17.98 12.56
C PRO A 228 -7.91 18.12 11.97
N LEU A 229 -7.68 19.09 11.09
CA LEU A 229 -6.39 19.35 10.42
C LEU A 229 -5.74 20.66 10.87
N ARG A 230 -6.22 21.22 11.98
CA ARG A 230 -5.56 22.36 12.64
C ARG A 230 -4.44 21.86 13.55
N GLY A 231 -3.40 22.67 13.67
CA GLY A 231 -2.26 22.43 14.54
C GLY A 231 -2.69 22.34 16.01
N VAL A 232 -2.10 21.38 16.72
CA VAL A 232 -2.30 21.14 18.15
C VAL A 232 -0.95 20.99 18.85
N ARG A 233 -0.88 21.40 20.11
CA ARG A 233 0.29 21.18 20.96
C ARG A 233 0.46 19.69 21.23
N ASP A 234 1.70 19.21 21.12
CA ASP A 234 2.07 17.83 21.43
C ASP A 234 3.14 17.83 22.53
N PRO A 235 2.77 17.56 23.80
CA PRO A 235 3.71 17.56 24.91
C PRO A 235 4.66 16.35 24.91
N TRP A 236 4.47 15.36 24.04
CA TRP A 236 5.28 14.13 23.99
C TRP A 236 6.34 14.13 22.90
N CYS A 237 6.33 15.15 22.03
CA CYS A 237 7.18 15.26 20.85
C CYS A 237 8.12 16.47 20.90
N ALA A 238 8.50 16.89 22.11
CA ALA A 238 9.41 18.00 22.39
C ALA A 238 10.82 17.53 22.75
#